data_AF-A0A318U3Z5-F1
#
_entry.id   AF-A0A318U3Z5-F1
#
_cell.length_a   1.000
_cell.length_b   1.000
_cell.length_c   1.000
_cell.angle_alpha   90.00
_cell.angle_beta   90.00
_cell.angle_gamma   90.00
#
_symmetry.space_group_name_H-M   'P 1'
#
loop_
_entity.id
_entity.type
_entity.pdbx_description
1 polymer ?
#
loop_
_entity_poly.entity_id
_entity_poly.type
_entity_poly.pdbx_seq_one_letter_code
_entity_poly.pdbx_strand_id
1 'polypeptide(L)'
;MRPILIDDLLIAAHAVAAVEVAARPAVLAQWLREAHWADLYRKRLARSHPRWGNGSLMARALREPALRGLRPDQAEIDHLAEVIAAVQHWRARGLCTGGQLPYLRGEACVRLTQSQGERHVQNPREGGCHRSGVDADL
;
A
#
# COMPACT_ATOMS: atom_id res chain seq x y z
N MET A 1 6.29 0.14 -7.86
CA MET A 1 5.96 -1.15 -7.21
C MET A 1 4.71 -1.70 -7.85
N ARG A 2 4.62 -3.02 -8.02
CA ARG A 2 3.39 -3.69 -8.47
C ARG A 2 2.26 -3.51 -7.43
N PRO A 3 0.98 -3.65 -7.81
CA PRO A 3 -0.12 -3.68 -6.85
C PRO A 3 0.15 -4.71 -5.74
N ILE A 4 -0.16 -4.34 -4.50
CA ILE A 4 -0.05 -5.22 -3.32
C ILE A 4 -1.34 -6.02 -3.22
N LEU A 5 -1.22 -7.35 -3.26
CA LEU A 5 -2.31 -8.31 -3.09
C LEU A 5 -2.32 -8.88 -1.67
N ILE A 6 -3.36 -9.63 -1.32
CA ILE A 6 -3.47 -10.28 0.00
C ILE A 6 -2.29 -11.24 0.26
N ASP A 7 -1.90 -12.02 -0.75
CA ASP A 7 -0.77 -12.95 -0.65
C ASP A 7 0.57 -12.23 -0.39
N ASP A 8 0.73 -11.00 -0.89
CA ASP A 8 1.92 -10.20 -0.56
C ASP A 8 1.99 -9.87 0.93
N LEU A 9 0.84 -9.61 1.57
CA LEU A 9 0.77 -9.29 3.00
C LEU A 9 1.07 -10.53 3.84
N LEU A 10 0.46 -11.67 3.50
CA LEU A 10 0.66 -12.94 4.21
C LEU A 10 2.12 -13.37 4.14
N ILE A 11 2.71 -13.39 2.94
CA ILE A 11 4.10 -13.81 2.74
C ILE A 11 5.08 -12.83 3.43
N ALA A 12 4.79 -11.53 3.43
CA ALA A 12 5.60 -10.56 4.18
C ALA A 12 5.48 -10.77 5.70
N ALA A 13 4.29 -11.10 6.22
CA ALA A 13 4.09 -11.40 7.64
C ALA A 13 4.90 -12.64 8.06
N HIS A 14 4.86 -13.71 7.26
CA HIS A 14 5.69 -14.90 7.52
C HIS A 14 7.19 -14.59 7.48
N ALA A 15 7.64 -13.75 6.56
CA ALA A 15 9.05 -13.37 6.46
C ALA A 15 9.50 -12.51 7.65
N VAL A 16 8.64 -11.57 8.11
CA VAL A 16 9.02 -10.65 9.20
C VAL A 16 9.05 -11.34 10.56
N ALA A 17 8.41 -12.49 10.70
CA ALA A 17 8.47 -13.31 11.92
C ALA A 17 9.91 -13.69 12.31
N ALA A 18 10.81 -13.86 11.34
CA ALA A 18 12.22 -14.17 11.56
C ALA A 18 13.08 -12.94 11.88
N VAL A 19 12.50 -11.74 11.89
CA VAL A 19 13.18 -10.47 12.15
C VAL A 19 12.97 -10.06 13.60
N GLU A 20 14.03 -9.58 14.25
CA GLU A 20 14.01 -9.02 15.60
C GLU A 20 12.96 -7.91 15.72
N VAL A 21 12.15 -7.93 16.79
CA VAL A 21 10.96 -7.06 16.94
C VAL A 21 11.31 -5.58 16.76
N ALA A 22 12.41 -5.14 17.38
CA ALA A 22 12.88 -3.77 17.29
C ALA A 22 13.30 -3.33 15.87
N ALA A 23 13.69 -4.28 15.01
CA ALA A 23 14.16 -4.02 13.65
C ALA A 23 13.05 -4.08 12.59
N ARG A 24 11.91 -4.71 12.89
CA ARG A 24 10.83 -4.97 11.92
C ARG A 24 10.34 -3.71 11.19
N PRO A 25 10.10 -2.55 11.86
CA PRO A 25 9.64 -1.36 11.15
C PRO A 25 10.63 -0.89 10.07
N ALA A 26 11.92 -0.90 10.38
CA ALA A 26 12.97 -0.49 9.45
C ALA A 26 13.12 -1.49 8.29
N VAL A 27 13.06 -2.79 8.59
CA VAL A 27 13.17 -3.86 7.60
C VAL A 27 11.97 -3.87 6.64
N LEU A 28 10.74 -3.73 7.15
CA LEU A 28 9.54 -3.63 6.31
C LEU A 28 9.59 -2.40 5.40
N ALA A 29 10.03 -1.25 5.92
CA ALA A 29 10.24 -0.04 5.12
C ALA A 29 11.32 -0.24 4.03
N GLN A 30 12.34 -1.05 4.30
CA GLN A 30 13.34 -1.43 3.30
C GLN A 30 12.74 -2.35 2.23
N TRP A 31 11.99 -3.39 2.59
CA TRP A 31 11.38 -4.30 1.61
C TRP A 31 10.45 -3.57 0.64
N LEU A 32 9.66 -2.61 1.14
CA LEU A 32 8.78 -1.80 0.29
C LEU A 32 9.58 -0.92 -0.69
N ARG A 33 10.70 -0.34 -0.27
CA ARG A 33 11.62 0.39 -1.16
C ARG A 33 12.25 -0.52 -2.20
N GLU A 34 12.74 -1.69 -1.79
CA GLU A 34 13.40 -2.65 -2.68
C GLU A 34 12.42 -3.23 -3.71
N ALA A 35 11.19 -3.53 -3.30
CA ALA A 35 10.12 -3.92 -4.23
C ALA A 35 9.76 -2.78 -5.20
N HIS A 36 9.74 -1.53 -4.72
CA HIS A 36 9.55 -0.37 -5.58
C HIS A 36 10.67 -0.22 -6.62
N TRP A 37 11.94 -0.30 -6.21
CA TRP A 37 13.08 -0.23 -7.11
C TRP A 37 13.16 -1.41 -8.08
N ALA A 38 12.81 -2.61 -7.64
CA ALA A 38 12.73 -3.78 -8.51
C ALA A 38 11.67 -3.62 -9.60
N ASP A 39 10.53 -2.97 -9.30
CA ASP A 39 9.52 -2.64 -10.31
C ASP A 39 10.03 -1.60 -11.32
N LEU A 40 10.77 -0.58 -10.87
CA LEU A 40 11.41 0.39 -11.78
C LEU A 40 12.45 -0.29 -12.67
N TYR A 41 13.29 -1.15 -12.11
CA TYR A 41 14.27 -1.95 -12.84
C TYR A 41 13.57 -2.81 -13.91
N ARG A 42 12.52 -3.54 -13.53
CA ARG A 42 11.74 -4.38 -14.45
C ARG A 42 11.10 -3.57 -15.58
N LYS A 43 10.55 -2.39 -15.28
CA LYS A 43 9.97 -1.49 -16.30
C LYS A 43 11.03 -0.98 -17.29
N ARG A 44 12.25 -0.72 -16.81
CA ARG A 44 13.35 -0.21 -17.65
C ARG A 44 14.04 -1.28 -18.48
N LEU A 45 14.25 -2.48 -17.91
CA LEU A 45 15.11 -3.52 -18.49
C LEU A 45 14.36 -4.78 -18.89
N ALA A 46 13.02 -4.80 -18.75
CA ALA A 46 12.15 -5.94 -19.04
C ALA A 46 12.53 -7.25 -18.33
N ARG A 47 13.31 -7.17 -17.24
CA ARG A 47 13.82 -8.31 -16.47
C ARG A 47 13.58 -8.11 -14.98
N SER A 48 13.35 -9.20 -14.24
CA SER A 48 13.30 -9.14 -12.78
C SER A 48 14.65 -8.71 -12.19
N HIS A 49 14.62 -7.93 -11.11
CA HIS A 49 15.83 -7.56 -10.39
C HIS A 49 16.47 -8.80 -9.74
N PRO A 50 17.77 -9.06 -9.93
CA PRO A 50 18.42 -10.31 -9.51
C PRO A 50 18.35 -10.54 -8.00
N ARG A 51 18.41 -9.48 -7.19
CA ARG A 51 18.37 -9.56 -5.72
C ARG A 51 16.98 -9.39 -5.11
N TRP A 52 16.09 -8.66 -5.77
CA TRP A 52 14.84 -8.17 -5.16
C TRP A 52 13.57 -8.68 -5.84
N GLY A 53 13.71 -9.44 -6.93
CA GLY A 53 12.58 -10.05 -7.63
C GLY A 53 11.92 -9.14 -8.66
N ASN A 54 10.64 -9.38 -8.92
CA ASN A 54 9.90 -8.77 -10.03
C ASN A 54 9.20 -7.43 -9.68
N GLY A 55 9.41 -6.92 -8.47
CA GLY A 55 8.80 -5.68 -7.99
C GLY A 55 7.43 -5.82 -7.31
N SER A 56 6.99 -7.04 -7.00
CA SER A 56 5.97 -7.27 -5.96
C SER A 56 6.62 -7.38 -4.57
N LEU A 57 5.84 -7.13 -3.53
CA LEU A 57 6.30 -7.25 -2.15
C LEU A 57 6.56 -8.72 -1.79
N MET A 58 5.70 -9.64 -2.25
CA MET A 58 5.88 -11.08 -2.11
C MET A 58 7.21 -11.54 -2.70
N ALA A 59 7.54 -11.14 -3.93
CA ALA A 59 8.78 -11.56 -4.59
C ALA A 59 10.03 -11.06 -3.85
N ARG A 60 9.91 -9.95 -3.12
CA ARG A 60 10.96 -9.44 -2.24
C ARG A 60 11.00 -10.20 -0.91
N ALA A 61 9.85 -10.40 -0.24
CA ALA A 61 9.76 -11.09 1.03
C ALA A 61 10.24 -12.56 0.94
N LEU A 62 9.95 -13.25 -0.17
CA LEU A 62 10.44 -14.61 -0.46
C LEU A 62 11.98 -14.73 -0.57
N ARG A 63 12.72 -13.62 -0.49
CA ARG A 63 14.19 -13.63 -0.44
C ARG A 63 14.73 -13.76 0.98
N GLU A 64 13.86 -13.67 1.97
CA GLU A 64 14.20 -13.85 3.36
C GLU A 64 14.00 -15.30 3.79
N PRO A 65 14.73 -15.78 4.81
CA PRO A 65 14.47 -17.07 5.41
C PRO A 65 13.07 -17.06 6.05
N ALA A 66 12.11 -17.76 5.46
CA ALA A 66 10.77 -17.90 6.04
C ALA A 66 10.73 -19.06 7.04
N LEU A 67 10.16 -18.82 8.23
CA LEU A 67 9.77 -19.91 9.13
C LEU A 67 8.57 -20.67 8.54
N ARG A 68 8.55 -22.00 8.69
CA ARG A 68 7.43 -22.84 8.24
C ARG A 68 6.40 -22.99 9.35
N GLY A 69 5.16 -22.60 9.07
CA GLY A 69 3.97 -22.88 9.88
C GLY A 69 2.79 -22.06 9.34
N LEU A 70 1.70 -22.72 8.93
CA LEU A 70 0.52 -22.12 8.30
C LEU A 70 -0.70 -22.23 9.22
N ARG A 71 -0.55 -21.79 10.47
CA ARG A 71 -1.71 -21.61 11.35
C ARG A 71 -1.60 -20.22 11.97
N PRO A 72 -2.55 -19.31 11.69
CA PRO A 72 -2.57 -18.01 12.33
C PRO A 72 -2.77 -18.24 13.82
N ASP A 73 -1.66 -18.12 14.55
CA ASP A 73 -1.66 -17.85 15.97
C ASP A 73 -1.72 -16.34 16.18
N GLN A 74 -1.75 -15.91 17.44
CA GLN A 74 -1.78 -14.47 17.75
C GLN A 74 -0.54 -13.75 17.20
N ALA A 75 0.62 -14.41 17.16
CA ALA A 75 1.84 -13.80 16.67
C ALA A 75 1.77 -13.54 15.15
N GLU A 76 1.21 -14.45 14.37
CA GLU A 76 1.00 -14.26 12.93
C GLU A 76 0.03 -13.09 12.64
N ILE A 77 -1.03 -12.95 13.46
CA ILE A 77 -1.95 -11.81 13.37
C ILE A 77 -1.22 -10.50 13.66
N ASP A 78 -0.35 -10.48 14.68
CA ASP A 78 0.44 -9.30 15.03
C ASP A 78 1.43 -8.94 13.90
N HIS A 79 2.11 -9.93 13.30
CA HIS A 79 2.99 -9.71 12.14
C HIS A 79 2.23 -9.15 10.94
N LEU A 80 1.02 -9.65 10.69
CA LEU A 80 0.16 -9.11 9.63
C LEU A 80 -0.23 -7.65 9.90
N ALA A 81 -0.55 -7.31 11.15
CA ALA A 81 -0.85 -5.94 11.54
C ALA A 81 0.36 -5.01 11.32
N GLU A 82 1.57 -5.44 11.68
CA GLU A 82 2.81 -4.70 11.42
C GLU A 82 3.03 -4.45 9.92
N VAL A 83 2.83 -5.47 9.08
CA VAL A 83 2.96 -5.36 7.62
C VAL A 83 1.93 -4.39 7.05
N ILE A 84 0.67 -4.47 7.49
CA ILE A 84 -0.40 -3.57 7.05
C ILE A 84 -0.05 -2.13 7.42
N ALA A 85 0.41 -1.88 8.65
CA ALA A 85 0.81 -0.55 9.10
C ALA A 85 1.96 0.02 8.24
N ALA A 86 2.97 -0.81 7.93
CA ALA A 86 4.07 -0.41 7.04
C ALA A 86 3.58 -0.06 5.63
N VAL A 87 2.64 -0.83 5.07
CA VAL A 87 2.03 -0.56 3.76
C VAL A 87 1.21 0.74 3.78
N GLN A 88 0.43 0.99 4.83
CA GLN A 88 -0.32 2.23 4.99
C GLN A 88 0.63 3.44 5.02
N HIS A 89 1.72 3.36 5.80
CA HIS A 89 2.72 4.41 5.86
C HIS A 89 3.39 4.64 4.50
N TRP A 90 3.74 3.57 3.78
CA TRP A 90 4.30 3.65 2.44
C TRP A 90 3.35 4.34 1.44
N ARG A 91 2.06 4.02 1.48
CA ARG A 91 1.04 4.67 0.63
C ARG A 91 0.89 6.14 0.98
N ALA A 92 0.89 6.50 2.26
CA ALA A 92 0.82 7.89 2.71
C ALA A 92 2.00 8.73 2.19
N ARG A 93 3.23 8.18 2.15
CA ARG A 93 4.41 8.86 1.59
C ARG A 93 4.23 9.24 0.11
N GLY A 94 3.63 8.35 -0.68
CA GLY A 94 3.35 8.60 -2.09
C GLY A 94 2.36 9.75 -2.30
N LEU A 95 1.42 9.93 -1.37
CA LEU A 95 0.45 11.04 -1.38
C LEU A 95 1.14 12.38 -1.05
N CYS A 96 2.05 12.41 -0.08
CA CYS A 96 2.78 13.63 0.30
C CYS A 96 3.70 14.17 -0.81
N THR A 97 4.15 13.32 -1.74
CA THR A 97 5.07 13.73 -2.83
C THR A 97 4.33 14.45 -3.98
N GLY A 98 3.00 14.34 -4.04
CA GLY A 98 2.15 14.94 -5.08
C GLY A 98 1.47 16.26 -4.69
N GLY A 99 1.90 16.93 -3.61
CA GLY A 99 1.22 18.14 -3.10
C GLY A 99 -0.14 17.89 -2.45
N GLN A 100 -0.51 16.62 -2.24
CA GLN A 100 -1.75 16.24 -1.57
C GLN A 100 -1.46 15.94 -0.10
N LEU A 101 -1.81 16.87 0.79
CA LEU A 101 -1.78 16.66 2.23
C LEU A 101 -2.85 15.64 2.63
N PRO A 102 -2.50 14.45 3.15
CA PRO A 102 -3.48 13.52 3.67
C PRO A 102 -3.98 14.01 5.05
N TYR A 103 -5.29 14.23 5.17
CA TYR A 103 -5.94 14.37 6.47
C TYR A 103 -6.23 12.96 7.01
N LEU A 104 -5.57 12.58 8.09
CA LEU A 104 -5.87 11.35 8.83
C LEU A 104 -7.02 11.64 9.78
N ARG A 105 -8.23 11.11 9.49
CA ARG A 105 -9.29 10.98 10.49
C ARG A 105 -9.34 9.53 10.95
N GLY A 106 -8.90 9.29 12.18
CA GLY A 106 -9.15 8.05 12.94
C GLY A 106 -9.07 6.74 12.14
N GLU A 107 -7.93 6.49 11.46
CA GLU A 107 -7.60 5.20 10.79
C GLU A 107 -8.10 4.98 9.35
N ALA A 108 -8.53 6.02 8.61
CA ALA A 108 -8.78 5.90 7.16
C ALA A 108 -8.10 7.00 6.33
N CYS A 109 -7.35 6.60 5.30
CA CYS A 109 -6.72 7.51 4.34
C CYS A 109 -7.71 7.89 3.24
N VAL A 110 -8.37 9.05 3.35
CA VAL A 110 -9.30 9.56 2.33
C VAL A 110 -8.58 10.56 1.40
N ARG A 111 -8.81 10.46 0.08
CA ARG A 111 -8.31 11.43 -0.91
C ARG A 111 -9.04 12.76 -0.75
N LEU A 112 -8.32 13.83 -0.40
CA LEU A 112 -8.83 15.20 -0.53
C LEU A 112 -8.51 15.69 -1.95
N THR A 113 -9.51 15.77 -2.83
CA THR A 113 -9.37 16.47 -4.10
C THR A 113 -9.58 17.96 -3.85
N GLN A 114 -8.53 18.77 -3.99
CA GLN A 114 -8.66 20.23 -3.99
C GLN A 114 -9.26 20.67 -5.32
N SER A 115 -10.53 21.05 -5.36
CA SER A 115 -11.06 21.94 -6.40
C SER A 115 -11.07 23.36 -5.83
N GLN A 116 -10.13 24.18 -6.31
CA GLN A 116 -10.10 25.64 -6.23
C GLN A 116 -10.75 26.28 -4.98
N GLY A 117 -9.96 26.46 -3.92
CA GLY A 117 -10.13 27.58 -2.99
C GLY A 117 -11.19 27.49 -1.90
N GLU A 118 -12.07 26.48 -1.84
CA GLU A 118 -13.08 26.38 -0.77
C GLU A 118 -13.09 25.02 -0.06
N ARG A 119 -13.13 25.05 1.28
CA ARG A 119 -13.21 23.87 2.15
C ARG A 119 -14.65 23.39 2.20
N HIS A 120 -15.00 22.32 1.48
CA HIS A 120 -16.31 21.69 1.63
C HIS A 120 -16.17 20.20 2.01
N VAL A 121 -16.86 19.81 3.08
CA VAL A 121 -16.99 18.41 3.50
C VAL A 121 -18.23 17.85 2.83
N GLN A 122 -18.08 17.02 1.79
CA GLN A 122 -19.22 16.33 1.20
C GLN A 122 -19.61 15.11 2.05
N ASN A 123 -20.88 15.08 2.46
CA ASN A 123 -21.49 13.96 3.17
C ASN A 123 -22.04 12.95 2.14
N PRO A 124 -21.81 11.62 2.25
CA PRO A 124 -22.09 10.68 1.15
C PRO A 124 -23.57 10.32 0.93
N ARG A 125 -24.52 10.99 1.61
CA ARG A 125 -25.92 10.56 1.66
C ARG A 125 -26.92 11.37 0.84
N GLU A 126 -26.47 12.37 0.07
CA GLU A 126 -27.39 13.19 -0.74
C GLU A 126 -27.00 13.15 -2.22
N GLY A 127 -27.07 11.95 -2.79
CA GLY A 127 -27.08 11.74 -4.24
C GLY A 127 -28.51 11.63 -4.76
N GLY A 128 -29.29 12.70 -4.65
CA GLY A 128 -30.58 12.82 -5.31
C GLY A 128 -30.39 12.76 -6.83
N CYS A 129 -30.95 11.74 -7.46
CA CYS A 129 -31.02 11.62 -8.91
C CYS A 129 -32.04 12.66 -9.43
N HIS A 130 -31.55 13.85 -9.77
CA HIS A 130 -32.30 14.82 -10.59
C HIS A 130 -31.63 14.95 -11.95
N ARG A 131 -32.16 14.21 -12.93
CA ARG A 131 -32.01 14.56 -14.36
C ARG A 131 -33.18 15.46 -14.74
N SER A 132 -32.95 16.76 -14.82
CA SER A 132 -33.65 17.67 -15.74
C SER A 132 -32.61 18.05 -16.81
N GLY A 133 -32.83 17.71 -18.09
CA GLY A 133 -33.56 18.55 -19.06
C GLY A 133 -32.67 19.75 -19.39
N VAL A 134 -32.07 19.87 -20.58
CA VAL A 134 -32.58 20.46 -21.85
C VAL A 134 -31.35 20.52 -22.80
N ASP A 135 -31.36 20.62 -24.13
CA ASP A 135 -32.35 20.76 -25.21
C ASP A 135 -31.57 20.62 -26.56
N ALA A 136 -32.34 20.55 -27.65
CA ALA A 136 -32.07 21.16 -28.97
C ALA A 136 -31.24 20.41 -30.04
N ASP A 137 -31.99 20.13 -31.12
CA ASP A 137 -31.68 20.37 -32.54
C ASP A 137 -31.21 19.21 -33.46
N LEU A 138 -32.14 18.94 -34.41
CA LEU A 138 -32.10 18.18 -35.67
C LEU A 138 -32.44 16.67 -35.62
#